data_AF-A0A931FLN1-F1
#
_entry.id   AF-A0A931FLN1-F1
#
_cell.length_a   1.000
_cell.length_b   1.000
_cell.length_c   1.000
_cell.angle_alpha   90.00
_cell.angle_beta   90.00
_cell.angle_gamma   90.00
#
_symmetry.space_group_name_H-M   'P 1'
#
loop_
_entity.id
_entity.type
_entity.pdbx_description
1 polymer ?
#
loop_
_entity_poly.entity_id
_entity_poly.type
_entity_poly.pdbx_seq_one_letter_code
_entity_poly.pdbx_strand_id
1 'polypeptide(L)'
;MLPNLPAIETHAGRIAIGATVRSTRYRDVQGVVTAIYWNGYHYAIKVNDRHSDDAGQYELLSENTHQGFNYVNPNTQQVLSGKFEVLLPAEGDRIYFADTAEQAIALLAATIGLRDQAREVEYLKQRAAAGPVDELRWRGQAVGSIVGQLAYVSTGTGKRHPAPGFLVGQQVHFFSPHTAHTVSGLALYKDRLNYGQTQWHYFYEGAKGTHHPMSEANTTAASAELAA
;
A
#
# COMPACT_ATOMS: atom_id res chain seq x y z
N MET A 1 -9.03 -0.79 -20.84
CA MET A 1 -9.37 -1.06 -19.42
C MET A 1 -8.06 -1.36 -18.70
N LEU A 2 -7.74 -0.61 -17.65
CA LEU A 2 -6.60 -0.92 -16.78
C LEU A 2 -6.90 -2.20 -16.00
N PRO A 3 -5.87 -2.98 -15.63
CA PRO A 3 -6.03 -4.31 -15.05
C PRO A 3 -6.83 -4.27 -13.74
N ASN A 4 -7.55 -5.36 -13.49
CA ASN A 4 -8.17 -5.66 -12.21
C ASN A 4 -7.06 -5.74 -11.15
N LEU A 5 -6.93 -4.73 -10.29
CA LEU A 5 -5.89 -4.70 -9.28
C LEU A 5 -6.23 -5.74 -8.19
N PRO A 6 -5.23 -6.50 -7.70
CA PRO A 6 -5.47 -7.48 -6.64
C PRO A 6 -5.83 -6.81 -5.32
N ALA A 7 -5.31 -5.60 -5.09
CA ALA A 7 -5.67 -4.73 -4.00
C ALA A 7 -5.32 -3.28 -4.32
N ILE A 8 -5.89 -2.38 -3.52
CA ILE A 8 -5.58 -0.96 -3.47
C ILE A 8 -5.53 -0.52 -2.03
N GLU A 9 -4.89 0.62 -1.85
CA GLU A 9 -4.64 1.18 -0.53
C GLU A 9 -5.58 2.36 -0.35
N THR A 10 -6.35 2.29 0.73
CA THR A 10 -7.33 3.33 1.10
C THR A 10 -7.11 3.73 2.55
N HIS A 11 -7.79 4.78 2.99
CA HIS A 11 -7.81 5.17 4.41
C HIS A 11 -8.36 4.05 5.31
N ALA A 12 -9.34 3.27 4.82
CA ALA A 12 -9.93 2.14 5.54
C ALA A 12 -8.99 0.93 5.63
N GLY A 13 -7.78 1.05 5.10
CA GLY A 13 -6.81 -0.02 4.96
C GLY A 13 -6.74 -0.52 3.53
N ARG A 14 -6.06 -1.66 3.38
CA ARG A 14 -5.86 -2.32 2.11
C ARG A 14 -7.14 -3.05 1.68
N ILE A 15 -7.80 -2.56 0.64
CA ILE A 15 -8.96 -3.21 0.05
C ILE A 15 -8.45 -4.16 -1.04
N ALA A 16 -8.60 -5.46 -0.82
CA ALA A 16 -8.23 -6.50 -1.78
C ALA A 16 -9.46 -7.16 -2.41
N ILE A 17 -9.29 -7.78 -3.59
CA ILE A 17 -10.31 -8.71 -4.12
C ILE A 17 -10.55 -9.80 -3.07
N GLY A 18 -11.80 -10.09 -2.78
CA GLY A 18 -12.23 -11.02 -1.73
C GLY A 18 -12.45 -10.38 -0.36
N ALA A 19 -12.05 -9.12 -0.14
CA ALA A 19 -12.33 -8.42 1.12
C ALA A 19 -13.82 -8.10 1.28
N THR A 20 -14.32 -8.08 2.52
CA THR A 20 -15.70 -7.67 2.82
C THR A 20 -15.71 -6.20 3.21
N VAL A 21 -16.49 -5.40 2.49
CA VAL A 21 -16.57 -3.95 2.65
C VAL A 21 -18.01 -3.49 2.82
N ARG A 22 -18.20 -2.30 3.41
CA ARG A 22 -19.48 -1.60 3.48
C ARG A 22 -19.32 -0.18 2.96
N SER A 23 -20.26 0.28 2.14
CA SER A 23 -20.26 1.66 1.66
C SER A 23 -20.59 2.62 2.81
N THR A 24 -19.80 3.68 2.92
CA THR A 24 -20.07 4.79 3.84
C THR A 24 -21.09 5.77 3.28
N ARG A 25 -21.48 5.63 2.00
CA ARG A 25 -22.49 6.46 1.31
C ARG A 25 -23.85 5.77 1.18
N TYR A 26 -23.85 4.48 0.88
CA TYR A 26 -25.07 3.72 0.63
C TYR A 26 -25.26 2.62 1.67
N ARG A 27 -26.26 2.81 2.54
CA ARG A 27 -26.51 1.93 3.70
C ARG A 27 -26.66 0.44 3.35
N ASP A 28 -27.21 0.14 2.17
CA ASP A 28 -27.52 -1.23 1.73
C ASP A 28 -26.40 -1.87 0.90
N VAL A 29 -25.31 -1.13 0.63
CA VAL A 29 -24.20 -1.63 -0.17
C VAL A 29 -23.14 -2.21 0.77
N GLN A 30 -23.18 -3.52 0.94
CA GLN A 30 -22.19 -4.30 1.66
C GLN A 30 -21.92 -5.62 0.93
N GLY A 31 -20.67 -6.09 0.95
CA GLY A 31 -20.34 -7.39 0.40
C GLY A 31 -18.87 -7.57 0.04
N VAL A 32 -18.62 -8.58 -0.79
CA VAL A 32 -17.27 -8.98 -1.19
C VAL A 32 -16.81 -8.15 -2.38
N VAL A 33 -15.59 -7.62 -2.32
CA VAL A 33 -14.95 -6.94 -3.44
C VAL A 33 -14.60 -7.97 -4.52
N THR A 34 -15.20 -7.84 -5.70
CA THR A 34 -15.01 -8.75 -6.84
C THR A 34 -14.12 -8.17 -7.93
N ALA A 35 -13.99 -6.85 -7.99
CA ALA A 35 -13.05 -6.19 -8.88
C ALA A 35 -12.56 -4.87 -8.29
N ILE A 36 -11.37 -4.47 -8.71
CA ILE A 36 -10.76 -3.19 -8.39
C ILE A 36 -10.14 -2.66 -9.67
N TYR A 37 -10.49 -1.46 -10.08
CA TYR A 37 -10.00 -0.91 -11.33
C TYR A 37 -9.89 0.60 -11.29
N TRP A 38 -9.04 1.13 -12.15
CA TRP A 38 -8.97 2.56 -12.40
C TRP A 38 -10.09 2.97 -13.36
N ASN A 39 -10.92 3.94 -12.96
CA ASN A 39 -12.01 4.45 -13.81
C ASN A 39 -11.66 5.72 -14.61
N GLY A 40 -10.43 6.22 -14.48
CA GLY A 40 -9.98 7.47 -15.10
C GLY A 40 -9.61 8.56 -14.09
N TYR A 41 -10.19 8.53 -12.88
CA TYR A 41 -10.02 9.57 -11.87
C TYR A 41 -9.72 9.03 -10.46
N HIS A 42 -10.21 7.85 -10.13
CA HIS A 42 -9.95 7.17 -8.86
C HIS A 42 -9.96 5.65 -9.06
N TYR A 43 -9.52 4.93 -8.04
CA TYR A 43 -9.76 3.50 -7.96
C TYR A 43 -11.21 3.25 -7.56
N ALA A 44 -11.94 2.54 -8.41
CA ALA A 44 -13.26 2.03 -8.09
C ALA A 44 -13.17 0.56 -7.71
N ILE A 45 -14.02 0.15 -6.78
CA ILE A 45 -14.23 -1.26 -6.47
C ILE A 45 -15.60 -1.70 -6.96
N LYS A 46 -15.73 -2.99 -7.28
CA LYS A 46 -16.99 -3.66 -7.56
C LYS A 46 -17.30 -4.60 -6.40
N VAL A 47 -18.50 -4.49 -5.84
CA VAL A 47 -18.98 -5.28 -4.69
C VAL A 47 -20.06 -6.24 -5.16
N ASN A 48 -19.94 -7.52 -4.77
CA ASN A 48 -20.82 -8.62 -5.14
C ASN A 48 -21.11 -8.73 -6.65
N ASP A 49 -20.18 -8.28 -7.49
CA ASP A 49 -20.33 -8.17 -8.95
C ASP A 49 -21.52 -7.32 -9.43
N ARG A 50 -22.09 -6.47 -8.57
CA ARG A 50 -23.34 -5.72 -8.86
C ARG A 50 -23.18 -4.22 -8.78
N HIS A 51 -22.54 -3.74 -7.71
CA HIS A 51 -22.42 -2.32 -7.45
C HIS A 51 -20.96 -1.92 -7.59
N SER A 52 -20.68 -0.85 -8.31
CA SER A 52 -19.34 -0.29 -8.36
C SER A 52 -19.36 1.16 -7.96
N ASP A 53 -18.40 1.51 -7.12
CA ASP A 53 -18.22 2.86 -6.65
C ASP A 53 -16.76 3.11 -6.24
N ASP A 54 -16.44 4.37 -5.97
CA ASP A 54 -15.14 4.81 -5.46
C ASP A 54 -14.73 4.02 -4.21
N ALA A 55 -13.53 3.44 -4.26
CA ALA A 55 -12.94 2.69 -3.15
C ALA A 55 -12.83 3.49 -1.86
N GLY A 56 -12.63 4.81 -1.96
CA GLY A 56 -12.54 5.72 -0.81
C GLY A 56 -13.85 5.89 -0.05
N GLN A 57 -14.96 5.35 -0.57
CA GLN A 57 -16.30 5.42 0.03
C GLN A 57 -16.69 4.11 0.72
N TYR A 58 -15.71 3.27 1.03
CA TYR A 58 -15.91 1.99 1.69
C TYR A 58 -15.07 1.90 2.94
N GLU A 59 -15.67 1.31 3.97
CA GLU A 59 -14.95 0.83 5.14
C GLU A 59 -14.78 -0.69 5.05
N LEU A 60 -13.68 -1.18 5.62
CA LEU A 60 -13.34 -2.59 5.64
C LEU A 60 -14.01 -3.26 6.84
N LEU A 61 -14.91 -4.21 6.59
CA LEU A 61 -15.58 -4.98 7.65
C LEU A 61 -14.77 -6.22 8.03
N SER A 62 -14.15 -6.85 7.05
CA SER A 62 -13.18 -7.90 7.27
C SER A 62 -12.20 -7.94 6.10
N GLU A 63 -10.92 -8.08 6.41
CA GLU A 63 -9.91 -8.43 5.43
C GLU A 63 -10.28 -9.76 4.74
N ASN A 64 -9.78 -9.98 3.53
CA ASN A 64 -9.88 -11.28 2.90
C ASN A 64 -9.26 -12.32 3.87
N THR A 65 -9.92 -13.46 4.08
CA THR A 65 -9.52 -14.55 4.99
C THR A 65 -8.20 -15.25 4.64
N HIS A 66 -7.33 -14.63 3.86
CA HIS A 66 -5.90 -14.96 3.86
C HIS A 66 -5.29 -14.36 5.13
N GLN A 67 -5.51 -15.06 6.24
CA GLN A 67 -4.97 -14.74 7.55
C GLN A 67 -3.45 -14.59 7.46
N GLY A 68 -3.00 -13.35 7.63
CA GLY A 68 -1.60 -13.00 7.80
C GLY A 68 -1.53 -11.75 8.66
N PHE A 69 -1.81 -11.93 9.96
CA PHE A 69 -1.50 -11.06 11.10
C PHE A 69 -1.12 -9.60 10.82
N ASN A 70 -1.94 -8.68 11.36
CA ASN A 70 -1.65 -7.26 11.57
C ASN A 70 -0.80 -6.63 10.45
N TYR A 71 -1.45 -6.38 9.31
CA TYR A 71 -0.96 -5.35 8.41
C TYR A 71 -0.79 -4.07 9.23
N VAL A 72 0.45 -3.65 9.47
CA VAL A 72 0.73 -2.32 10.01
C VAL A 72 0.27 -1.38 8.93
N ASN A 73 -0.92 -0.79 9.08
CA ASN A 73 -1.43 0.19 8.15
C ASN A 73 -0.38 1.32 8.09
N PRO A 74 0.36 1.47 6.99
CA PRO A 74 1.42 2.48 6.87
C PRO A 74 0.83 3.91 6.87
N ASN A 75 -0.51 4.02 6.83
CA ASN A 75 -1.28 5.24 6.98
C ASN A 75 -1.71 5.50 8.44
N THR A 76 -1.22 4.72 9.41
CA THR A 76 -1.47 4.94 10.84
C THR A 76 -0.19 4.88 11.69
N GLN A 77 0.90 4.34 11.13
CA GLN A 77 2.20 4.27 11.78
C GLN A 77 3.30 4.71 10.83
N GLN A 78 4.22 5.52 11.37
CA GLN A 78 5.42 6.01 10.68
C GLN A 78 6.45 4.88 10.57
N VAL A 79 6.24 3.92 9.65
CA VAL A 79 7.21 2.85 9.38
C VAL A 79 8.16 3.31 8.28
N LEU A 80 9.39 3.63 8.66
CA LEU A 80 10.41 4.19 7.76
C LEU A 80 11.52 3.21 7.39
N SER A 81 11.55 2.04 8.03
CA SER A 81 12.55 1.01 7.82
C SER A 81 12.05 -0.34 8.35
N GLY A 82 12.75 -1.41 7.99
CA GLY A 82 12.52 -2.76 8.50
C GLY A 82 13.70 -3.66 8.13
N LYS A 83 13.74 -4.87 8.70
CA LYS A 83 14.76 -5.87 8.32
C LYS A 83 14.61 -6.36 6.88
N PHE A 84 13.38 -6.33 6.37
CA PHE A 84 13.01 -6.70 5.01
C PHE A 84 12.29 -5.53 4.33
N GLU A 85 12.51 -5.41 3.04
CA GLU A 85 11.79 -4.54 2.13
C GLU A 85 11.08 -5.40 1.08
N VAL A 86 9.79 -5.15 0.87
CA VAL A 86 8.97 -5.84 -0.13
C VAL A 86 8.56 -4.85 -1.21
N LEU A 87 9.05 -5.05 -2.43
CA LEU A 87 8.72 -4.27 -3.61
C LEU A 87 7.57 -4.94 -4.38
N LEU A 88 6.51 -4.18 -4.62
CA LEU A 88 5.32 -4.63 -5.36
C LEU A 88 5.13 -3.83 -6.67
N PRO A 89 5.62 -4.34 -7.80
CA PRO A 89 5.42 -3.72 -9.11
C PRO A 89 3.96 -3.48 -9.50
N ALA A 90 3.05 -4.36 -9.07
CA ALA A 90 1.62 -4.23 -9.36
C ALA A 90 0.97 -3.01 -8.69
N GLU A 91 1.66 -2.41 -7.70
CA GLU A 91 1.21 -1.23 -6.96
C GLU A 91 2.06 0.00 -7.28
N GLY A 92 2.52 0.10 -8.54
CA GLY A 92 3.36 1.21 -8.97
C GLY A 92 4.74 1.21 -8.31
N ASP A 93 5.28 0.01 -8.04
CA ASP A 93 6.58 -0.18 -7.39
C ASP A 93 6.65 0.36 -5.96
N ARG A 94 5.56 0.19 -5.21
CA ARG A 94 5.52 0.50 -3.77
C ARG A 94 6.46 -0.43 -3.00
N ILE A 95 7.15 0.15 -2.01
CA ILE A 95 8.00 -0.56 -1.07
C ILE A 95 7.32 -0.59 0.29
N TYR A 96 7.27 -1.79 0.88
CA TYR A 96 6.80 -2.04 2.23
C TYR A 96 7.94 -2.51 3.12
N PHE A 97 7.88 -2.18 4.39
CA PHE A 97 8.86 -2.60 5.38
C PHE A 97 8.29 -3.68 6.29
N ALA A 98 9.13 -4.68 6.61
CA ALA A 98 8.79 -5.76 7.52
C ALA A 98 9.98 -6.06 8.44
N ASP A 99 9.72 -6.28 9.73
CA ASP A 99 10.75 -6.63 10.71
C ASP A 99 11.04 -8.13 10.77
N THR A 100 10.13 -8.94 10.21
CA THR A 100 10.19 -10.40 10.24
C THR A 100 9.91 -10.99 8.86
N ALA A 101 10.41 -12.21 8.62
CA ALA A 101 10.14 -12.94 7.39
C ALA A 101 8.65 -13.27 7.28
N GLU A 102 8.01 -13.56 8.41
CA GLU A 102 6.58 -13.80 8.56
C GLU A 102 5.76 -12.61 8.04
N GLN A 103 6.08 -11.39 8.46
CA GLN A 103 5.41 -10.18 7.98
C GLN A 103 5.61 -9.98 6.47
N ALA A 104 6.84 -10.18 5.97
CA ALA A 104 7.13 -10.03 4.55
C ALA A 104 6.34 -11.04 3.70
N ILE A 105 6.35 -12.32 4.07
CA ILE A 105 5.63 -13.38 3.34
C ILE A 105 4.11 -13.23 3.49
N ALA A 106 3.61 -12.79 4.65
CA ALA A 106 2.20 -12.49 4.83
C ALA A 106 1.74 -11.40 3.85
N LEU A 107 2.52 -10.33 3.71
CA LEU A 107 2.26 -9.30 2.72
C LEU A 107 2.26 -9.88 1.30
N LEU A 108 3.25 -10.70 0.93
CA LEU A 108 3.27 -11.38 -0.37
C LEU A 108 2.04 -12.25 -0.61
N ALA A 109 1.62 -13.01 0.40
CA ALA A 109 0.43 -13.85 0.31
C ALA A 109 -0.85 -13.02 0.12
N ALA A 110 -0.97 -11.88 0.80
CA ALA A 110 -2.10 -10.97 0.67
C ALA A 110 -2.11 -10.21 -0.67
N THR A 111 -0.96 -10.04 -1.31
CA THR A 111 -0.79 -9.18 -2.49
C THR A 111 -0.81 -9.95 -3.80
N ILE A 112 0.04 -10.98 -3.91
CA ILE A 112 0.22 -11.77 -5.12
C ILE A 112 -0.32 -13.20 -4.99
N GLY A 113 -0.68 -13.61 -3.78
CA GLY A 113 -1.20 -14.94 -3.49
C GLY A 113 -0.10 -16.01 -3.49
N LEU A 114 0.12 -16.62 -2.32
CA LEU A 114 1.09 -17.70 -2.14
C LEU A 114 0.38 -18.98 -1.69
N ARG A 115 0.85 -20.13 -2.19
CA ARG A 115 0.23 -21.44 -1.91
C ARG A 115 0.61 -22.02 -0.56
N ASP A 116 1.86 -21.87 -0.14
CA ASP A 116 2.41 -22.45 1.09
C ASP A 116 3.27 -21.40 1.83
N GLN A 117 2.61 -20.56 2.64
CA GLN A 117 3.30 -19.46 3.33
C GLN A 117 4.36 -19.96 4.31
N ALA A 118 4.11 -21.08 5.00
CA ALA A 118 5.05 -21.61 5.99
C ALA A 118 6.38 -22.00 5.35
N ARG A 119 6.33 -22.67 4.19
CA ARG A 119 7.53 -23.00 3.42
C ARG A 119 8.26 -21.76 2.92
N GLU A 120 7.53 -20.75 2.44
CA GLU A 120 8.14 -19.50 1.93
C GLU A 120 8.80 -18.69 3.05
N VAL A 121 8.24 -18.70 4.26
CA VAL A 121 8.85 -18.08 5.46
C VAL A 121 10.19 -18.76 5.77
N GLU A 122 10.21 -20.09 5.85
CA GLU A 122 11.45 -20.82 6.14
C GLU A 122 12.51 -20.62 5.06
N TYR A 123 12.10 -20.56 3.79
CA TYR A 123 13.00 -20.21 2.70
C TYR A 123 13.60 -18.81 2.87
N LEU A 124 12.78 -17.79 3.14
CA LEU A 124 13.27 -16.42 3.34
C LEU A 124 14.22 -16.31 4.55
N LYS A 125 13.91 -16.98 5.67
CA LYS A 125 14.79 -17.04 6.85
C LYS A 125 16.15 -17.66 6.51
N GLN A 126 16.17 -18.79 5.84
CA GLN A 126 17.40 -19.48 5.44
C GLN A 126 18.24 -18.60 4.52
N ARG A 127 17.61 -17.91 3.55
CA ARG A 127 18.31 -17.01 2.64
C ARG A 127 18.88 -15.79 3.36
N ALA A 128 18.12 -15.17 4.26
CA ALA A 128 18.59 -14.02 5.03
C ALA A 128 19.71 -14.38 6.02
N ALA A 129 19.68 -15.59 6.59
CA ALA A 129 20.75 -16.08 7.46
C ALA A 129 22.07 -16.31 6.72
N ALA A 130 22.03 -16.59 5.41
CA ALA A 130 23.22 -16.78 4.58
C ALA A 130 23.91 -15.46 4.18
N GLY A 131 23.26 -14.31 4.39
CA GLY A 131 23.78 -12.98 4.09
C GLY A 131 22.72 -12.05 3.51
N PRO A 132 23.07 -10.78 3.22
CA PRO A 132 22.17 -9.84 2.59
C PRO A 132 21.68 -10.38 1.24
N VAL A 133 20.41 -10.16 0.95
CA VAL A 133 19.77 -10.55 -0.31
C VAL A 133 19.22 -9.33 -1.01
N ASP A 134 19.67 -9.13 -2.24
CA ASP A 134 19.17 -8.12 -3.15
C ASP A 134 18.09 -8.72 -4.04
N GLU A 135 16.83 -8.34 -3.78
CA GLU A 135 15.66 -8.58 -4.64
C GLU A 135 15.39 -10.08 -4.96
N LEU A 136 15.22 -10.92 -3.93
CA LEU A 136 14.67 -12.26 -4.11
C LEU A 136 13.25 -12.17 -4.69
N ARG A 137 12.96 -12.96 -5.74
CA ARG A 137 11.73 -12.86 -6.51
C ARG A 137 10.70 -13.92 -6.12
N TRP A 138 9.48 -13.47 -5.82
CA TRP A 138 8.29 -14.31 -5.73
C TRP A 138 7.38 -14.11 -6.93
N ARG A 139 6.64 -15.15 -7.28
CA ARG A 139 5.62 -15.12 -8.33
C ARG A 139 4.30 -15.61 -7.75
N GLY A 140 3.24 -14.82 -7.94
CA GLY A 140 1.90 -15.13 -7.49
C GLY A 140 1.37 -16.40 -8.13
N GLN A 141 0.76 -17.27 -7.31
CA GLN A 141 0.21 -18.57 -7.73
C GLN A 141 -1.31 -18.68 -7.56
N ALA A 142 -2.00 -17.62 -7.12
CA ALA A 142 -3.42 -17.68 -6.79
C ALA A 142 -4.34 -17.77 -8.02
N VAL A 143 -5.38 -18.61 -7.90
CA VAL A 143 -6.56 -18.64 -8.77
C VAL A 143 -7.47 -17.49 -8.34
N GLY A 144 -7.65 -16.47 -9.18
CA GLY A 144 -8.53 -15.32 -8.91
C GLY A 144 -7.82 -13.98 -8.68
N SER A 145 -6.49 -13.98 -8.53
CA SER A 145 -5.64 -12.80 -8.78
C SER A 145 -4.94 -12.97 -10.12
N ILE A 146 -4.38 -11.91 -10.70
CA ILE A 146 -3.68 -12.02 -12.00
C ILE A 146 -2.48 -12.96 -11.85
N VAL A 147 -2.62 -14.20 -12.32
CA VAL A 147 -1.54 -15.19 -12.40
C VAL A 147 -0.30 -14.56 -13.03
N GLY A 148 0.83 -14.66 -12.35
CA GLY A 148 2.12 -14.20 -12.86
C GLY A 148 2.59 -12.83 -12.38
N GLN A 149 1.89 -12.19 -11.43
CA GLN A 149 2.43 -11.03 -10.73
C GLN A 149 3.71 -11.36 -9.97
N LEU A 150 4.63 -10.40 -9.95
CA LEU A 150 5.91 -10.51 -9.30
C LEU A 150 5.93 -9.62 -8.06
N ALA A 151 6.70 -10.07 -7.07
CA ALA A 151 7.09 -9.27 -5.93
C ALA A 151 8.56 -9.58 -5.62
N TYR A 152 9.24 -8.64 -4.99
CA TYR A 152 10.65 -8.78 -4.65
C TYR A 152 10.86 -8.50 -3.18
N VAL A 153 11.67 -9.31 -2.51
CA VAL A 153 12.07 -9.09 -1.11
C VAL A 153 13.57 -8.86 -1.06
N SER A 154 13.98 -7.79 -0.41
CA SER A 154 15.39 -7.55 -0.06
C SER A 154 15.57 -7.46 1.45
N THR A 155 16.77 -7.77 1.94
CA THR A 155 17.15 -7.44 3.32
C THR A 155 17.54 -5.96 3.39
N GLY A 156 16.84 -5.19 4.24
CA GLY A 156 16.99 -3.73 4.34
C GLY A 156 18.30 -3.26 4.99
N THR A 157 19.18 -4.18 5.43
CA THR A 157 20.41 -3.86 6.16
C THR A 157 21.47 -3.11 5.34
N GLY A 158 21.30 -2.94 4.03
CA GLY A 158 22.22 -2.22 3.14
C GLY A 158 21.62 -1.06 2.34
N LYS A 159 20.30 -0.88 2.36
CA LYS A 159 19.61 0.14 1.57
C LYS A 159 19.32 1.37 2.44
N ARG A 160 19.96 2.49 2.12
CA ARG A 160 19.67 3.79 2.74
C ARG A 160 18.66 4.51 1.87
N HIS A 161 17.42 4.59 2.36
CA HIS A 161 16.43 5.50 1.80
C HIS A 161 16.66 6.93 2.32
N PRO A 162 16.31 7.95 1.54
CA PRO A 162 16.24 9.32 2.07
C PRO A 162 15.27 9.35 3.25
N ALA A 163 15.52 10.20 4.24
CA ALA A 163 14.53 10.45 5.28
C ALA A 163 13.34 11.21 4.67
N PRO A 164 12.10 10.93 5.08
CA PRO A 164 10.97 11.74 4.65
C PRO A 164 11.12 13.16 5.22
N GLY A 165 10.86 14.16 4.38
CA GLY A 165 10.82 15.57 4.75
C GLY A 165 9.65 15.92 5.66
N PHE A 166 8.58 15.12 5.65
CA PHE A 166 7.40 15.32 6.51
C PHE A 166 6.99 14.03 7.23
N LEU A 167 6.47 14.15 8.44
CA LEU A 167 6.00 13.03 9.25
C LEU A 167 4.48 13.05 9.43
N VAL A 168 3.90 11.91 9.84
CA VAL A 168 2.48 11.84 10.22
C VAL A 168 2.18 12.88 11.30
N GLY A 169 1.07 13.60 11.15
CA GLY A 169 0.63 14.67 12.04
C GLY A 169 1.13 16.07 11.68
N GLN A 170 2.09 16.20 10.76
CA GLN A 170 2.56 17.51 10.31
C GLN A 170 1.59 18.16 9.33
N GLN A 171 1.48 19.50 9.39
CA GLN A 171 0.71 20.28 8.43
C GLN A 171 1.55 20.58 7.19
N VAL A 172 1.00 20.30 6.02
CA VAL A 172 1.65 20.51 4.72
C VAL A 172 0.69 21.11 3.71
N HIS A 173 1.26 21.70 2.67
CA HIS A 173 0.55 22.12 1.46
C HIS A 173 0.90 21.19 0.31
N PHE A 174 -0.11 20.76 -0.46
CA PHE A 174 0.08 19.92 -1.65
C PHE A 174 -0.23 20.71 -2.91
N PHE A 175 0.75 20.87 -3.81
CA PHE A 175 0.69 21.68 -5.05
C PHE A 175 0.37 23.18 -4.88
N SER A 176 -0.45 23.55 -3.91
CA SER A 176 -0.97 24.90 -3.68
C SER A 176 -0.87 25.27 -2.20
N PRO A 177 -0.42 26.51 -1.88
CA PRO A 177 -0.25 26.98 -0.51
C PRO A 177 -1.58 27.36 0.18
N HIS A 178 -2.73 27.24 -0.48
CA HIS A 178 -3.98 27.80 0.05
C HIS A 178 -4.68 26.92 1.09
N THR A 179 -4.42 25.62 1.09
CA THR A 179 -5.05 24.68 2.02
C THR A 179 -3.98 23.87 2.72
N ALA A 180 -3.95 23.96 4.05
CA ALA A 180 -3.11 23.11 4.87
C ALA A 180 -3.82 21.77 5.12
N HIS A 181 -3.03 20.70 5.10
CA HIS A 181 -3.49 19.35 5.27
C HIS A 181 -2.61 18.62 6.28
N THR A 182 -3.21 17.83 7.16
CA THR A 182 -2.46 16.98 8.09
C THR A 182 -1.98 15.74 7.35
N VAL A 183 -0.67 15.47 7.35
CA VAL A 183 -0.13 14.20 6.86
C VAL A 183 -0.72 13.07 7.70
N SER A 184 -1.45 12.17 7.07
CA SER A 184 -2.04 11.01 7.72
C SER A 184 -1.23 9.74 7.51
N GLY A 185 -0.35 9.70 6.51
CA GLY A 185 0.41 8.48 6.19
C GLY A 185 1.59 8.74 5.27
N LEU A 186 2.46 7.73 5.17
CA LEU A 186 3.61 7.75 4.27
C LEU A 186 3.68 6.46 3.46
N ALA A 187 4.16 6.57 2.23
CA ALA A 187 4.53 5.44 1.40
C ALA A 187 5.83 5.72 0.65
N LEU A 188 6.65 4.69 0.49
CA LEU A 188 7.85 4.77 -0.32
C LEU A 188 7.60 4.07 -1.66
N TYR A 189 8.00 4.73 -2.75
CA TYR A 189 7.88 4.19 -4.10
C TYR A 189 9.25 4.18 -4.78
N LYS A 190 9.50 3.17 -5.61
CA LYS A 190 10.67 3.15 -6.50
C LYS A 190 10.29 3.86 -7.81
N ASP A 191 10.82 5.05 -8.02
CA ASP A 191 10.54 5.83 -9.21
C ASP A 191 11.30 5.27 -10.42
N ARG A 192 10.56 4.66 -11.35
CA ARG A 192 11.13 4.12 -12.60
C ARG A 192 11.65 5.20 -13.55
N LEU A 193 11.13 6.42 -13.48
CA LEU A 193 11.54 7.53 -14.33
C LEU A 193 12.85 8.16 -13.83
N ASN A 194 13.10 8.11 -12.52
CA ASN A 194 14.31 8.63 -11.88
C ASN A 194 15.33 7.52 -11.56
N TYR A 195 15.68 6.70 -12.55
CA TYR A 195 16.72 5.66 -12.44
C TYR A 195 16.51 4.64 -11.30
N GLY A 196 15.28 4.44 -10.85
CA GLY A 196 14.97 3.52 -9.75
C GLY A 196 15.30 4.08 -8.36
N GLN A 197 15.48 5.40 -8.22
CA GLN A 197 15.57 6.05 -6.91
C GLN A 197 14.24 5.95 -6.16
N THR A 198 14.30 5.94 -4.83
CA THR A 198 13.11 5.87 -4.00
C THR A 198 12.62 7.26 -3.60
N GLN A 199 11.30 7.49 -3.65
CA GLN A 199 10.68 8.75 -3.29
C GLN A 199 9.55 8.53 -2.27
N TRP A 200 9.47 9.40 -1.26
CA TRP A 200 8.37 9.42 -0.31
C TRP A 200 7.13 10.08 -0.91
N HIS A 201 5.98 9.50 -0.60
CA HIS A 201 4.67 10.07 -0.88
C HIS A 201 3.84 10.15 0.39
N TYR A 202 3.03 11.20 0.48
CA TYR A 202 2.29 11.58 1.67
C TYR A 202 0.77 11.47 1.45
N PHE A 203 0.07 10.92 2.43
CA PHE A 203 -1.39 10.90 2.50
C PHE A 203 -1.87 12.01 3.43
N TYR A 204 -3.12 12.46 3.31
CA TYR A 204 -3.66 13.47 4.22
C TYR A 204 -5.14 13.31 4.58
N GLU A 205 -5.54 13.88 5.72
CA GLU A 205 -6.92 13.91 6.21
C GLU A 205 -7.80 14.85 5.37
N GLY A 206 -8.96 14.34 4.95
CA GLY A 206 -9.89 15.04 4.05
C GLY A 206 -10.10 14.34 2.71
N ALA A 207 -9.36 13.26 2.44
CA ALA A 207 -9.49 12.47 1.21
C ALA A 207 -10.79 11.64 1.17
N LYS A 208 -11.93 12.32 1.04
CA LYS A 208 -13.14 11.74 0.44
C LYS A 208 -12.88 11.60 -1.06
N GLY A 209 -12.23 10.50 -1.46
CA GLY A 209 -12.50 9.87 -2.75
C GLY A 209 -11.66 10.22 -3.99
N THR A 210 -10.57 10.98 -3.89
CA THR A 210 -9.85 11.40 -5.12
C THR A 210 -8.32 11.50 -5.03
N HIS A 211 -7.66 11.18 -3.93
CA HIS A 211 -6.25 11.53 -3.78
C HIS A 211 -5.30 10.34 -3.79
N HIS A 212 -4.48 10.29 -4.85
CA HIS A 212 -3.22 9.55 -4.83
C HIS A 212 -2.29 10.15 -3.77
N PRO A 213 -1.41 9.34 -3.15
CA PRO A 213 -0.42 9.87 -2.25
C PRO A 213 0.49 10.83 -2.99
N MET A 214 0.67 11.98 -2.37
CA MET A 214 1.32 13.15 -2.94
C MET A 214 2.83 13.00 -2.84
N SER A 215 3.52 13.08 -3.99
CA SER A 215 4.98 12.96 -3.96
C SER A 215 5.60 14.10 -3.16
N GLU A 216 6.71 13.80 -2.51
CA GLU A 216 7.45 14.76 -1.71
C GLU A 216 7.86 16.02 -2.47
N ALA A 217 8.15 15.91 -3.77
CA ALA A 217 8.48 17.05 -4.62
C ALA A 217 7.34 18.06 -4.76
N ASN A 218 6.09 17.64 -4.50
CA ASN A 218 4.88 18.46 -4.60
C ASN A 218 4.31 18.83 -3.22
N THR A 219 5.11 18.67 -2.16
CA THR A 219 4.70 18.89 -0.77
C THR A 219 5.60 19.93 -0.13
N THR A 220 5.02 20.95 0.50
CA THR A 220 5.76 21.96 1.25
C THR A 220 5.23 22.08 2.67
N ALA A 221 6.06 22.53 3.61
CA ALA A 221 5.61 22.79 4.97
C ALA A 221 4.51 23.84 4.95
N ALA A 222 3.38 23.57 5.62
CA ALA A 222 2.48 24.66 5.97
C ALA A 222 3.20 25.49 7.03
N SER A 223 3.57 26.71 6.69
CA SER A 223 4.19 27.61 7.65
C SER A 223 3.20 27.78 8.81
N ALA A 224 3.69 27.78 10.04
CA ALA A 224 2.93 28.25 11.19
C ALA A 224 2.75 29.78 11.04
N GLU A 225 1.93 30.22 10.09
CA GLU A 225 1.48 31.60 10.07
C GLU A 225 0.57 31.81 11.27
N LEU A 226 1.20 32.37 12.32
CA LEU A 226 0.65 33.20 13.38
C LEU A 226 -0.82 32.92 13.73
N ALA A 227 -1.01 32.13 14.78
CA ALA A 227 -2.03 32.50 15.75
C ALA A 227 -1.63 33.87 16.35
N ALA A 228 -2.03 34.95 15.69
CA ALA A 228 -2.05 36.30 16.21
C ALA A 228 -3.50 36.72 16.46
#